data_AF-A0A7V5UKJ1-F1
#
_entry.id   AF-A0A7V5UKJ1-F1
#
_cell.length_a   1.000
_cell.length_b   1.000
_cell.length_c   1.000
_cell.angle_alpha   90.00
_cell.angle_beta   90.00
_cell.angle_gamma   90.00
#
_symmetry.space_group_name_H-M   'P 1'
#
loop_
_entity.id
_entity.type
_entity.pdbx_description
1 polymer ?
#
loop_
_entity_poly.entity_id
_entity_poly.type
_entity_poly.pdbx_seq_one_letter_code
_entity_poly.pdbx_strand_id
1 'polypeptide(L)'
;MKVPEGVPAEIDHDVPAQGIHRVPHIVADIWGARPADLNIVEGIRTIRGGEGFWNRGVSVLEPKLIVAGRNGVCVDAIATAVMGFDPQAPHGQFPFPGENHLRLLASVGMGEIAPERIEVRGVPLRDAVFPFQSKRARKS
;
A
#
# COMPACT_ATOMS: atom_id res chain seq x y z
N MET A 1 -22.07 -8.98 8.67
CA MET A 1 -22.63 -7.68 9.07
C MET A 1 -23.97 -7.53 8.38
N LYS A 2 -25.04 -7.09 9.05
CA LYS A 2 -26.34 -6.89 8.39
C LYS A 2 -26.27 -5.62 7.55
N VAL A 3 -26.58 -5.72 6.26
CA VAL A 3 -26.64 -4.57 5.35
C VAL A 3 -27.72 -3.59 5.86
N PRO A 4 -27.45 -2.27 5.89
CA PRO A 4 -28.47 -1.27 6.27
C PRO A 4 -29.74 -1.41 5.44
N GLU A 5 -30.88 -1.10 6.06
CA GLU A 5 -32.19 -1.16 5.39
C GLU A 5 -32.22 -0.24 4.16
N GLY A 6 -32.72 -0.75 3.03
CA GLY A 6 -32.78 -0.02 1.75
C GLY A 6 -31.51 -0.07 0.88
N VAL A 7 -30.42 -0.69 1.36
CA VAL A 7 -29.22 -0.93 0.54
C VAL A 7 -29.28 -2.33 -0.07
N PRO A 8 -29.14 -2.48 -1.40
CA PRO A 8 -29.06 -3.80 -2.03
C PRO A 8 -27.98 -4.65 -1.37
N ALA A 9 -28.33 -5.90 -1.06
CA ALA A 9 -27.34 -6.86 -0.59
C ALA A 9 -26.30 -7.13 -1.68
N GLU A 10 -25.09 -7.49 -1.26
CA GLU A 10 -24.08 -8.01 -2.17
C GLU A 10 -24.66 -9.20 -2.95
N ILE A 11 -24.52 -9.16 -4.28
CA ILE A 11 -24.87 -10.27 -5.15
C ILE A 11 -23.78 -11.33 -5.08
N ASP A 12 -24.15 -12.61 -5.08
CA ASP A 12 -23.16 -13.68 -5.19
C ASP A 12 -22.53 -13.65 -6.60
N HIS A 13 -21.21 -13.57 -6.62
CA HIS A 13 -20.41 -13.39 -7.83
C HIS A 13 -19.22 -14.37 -7.85
N ASP A 14 -19.23 -15.43 -7.04
CA ASP A 14 -18.19 -16.48 -6.95
C ASP A 14 -16.78 -15.98 -6.58
N VAL A 15 -16.63 -14.71 -6.22
CA VAL A 15 -15.35 -14.11 -5.79
C VAL A 15 -15.21 -14.26 -4.27
N PRO A 16 -14.07 -14.72 -3.74
CA PRO A 16 -13.86 -14.92 -2.32
C PRO A 16 -14.21 -13.69 -1.47
N ALA A 17 -14.97 -13.89 -0.40
CA ALA A 17 -15.37 -12.82 0.53
C ALA A 17 -14.23 -12.31 1.42
N GLN A 18 -13.04 -12.96 1.40
CA GLN A 18 -11.97 -12.66 2.34
C GLN A 18 -11.27 -11.32 2.02
N GLY A 19 -11.05 -10.49 3.04
CA GLY A 19 -10.43 -9.18 2.87
C GLY A 19 -9.03 -9.23 2.24
N ILE A 20 -8.26 -10.29 2.50
CA ILE A 20 -6.93 -10.52 1.92
C ILE A 20 -6.94 -10.71 0.40
N HIS A 21 -8.09 -11.01 -0.19
CA HIS A 21 -8.29 -11.12 -1.64
C HIS A 21 -9.06 -9.90 -2.17
N ARG A 22 -10.18 -9.57 -1.51
CA ARG A 22 -11.08 -8.48 -1.95
C ARG A 22 -10.41 -7.12 -1.93
N VAL A 23 -9.74 -6.75 -0.84
CA VAL A 23 -9.22 -5.39 -0.70
C VAL A 23 -8.17 -5.10 -1.78
N PRO A 24 -7.16 -5.96 -2.01
CA PRO A 24 -6.20 -5.75 -3.09
C PRO A 24 -6.82 -5.69 -4.49
N HIS A 25 -7.79 -6.55 -4.78
CA HIS A 25 -8.49 -6.57 -6.08
C HIS A 25 -9.36 -5.34 -6.29
N ILE A 26 -10.15 -4.94 -5.30
CA ILE A 26 -10.97 -3.72 -5.37
C ILE A 26 -10.08 -2.49 -5.54
N VAL A 27 -8.95 -2.41 -4.82
CA VAL A 27 -7.97 -1.33 -4.98
C VAL A 27 -7.42 -1.30 -6.41
N ALA A 28 -7.03 -2.46 -6.95
CA ALA A 28 -6.53 -2.57 -8.31
C ALA A 28 -7.59 -2.19 -9.36
N ASP A 29 -8.85 -2.63 -9.19
CA ASP A 29 -9.95 -2.33 -10.09
C ASP A 29 -10.32 -0.85 -10.09
N ILE A 30 -10.41 -0.22 -8.90
CA ILE A 30 -10.69 1.22 -8.78
C ILE A 30 -9.59 2.01 -9.49
N TRP A 31 -8.32 1.65 -9.26
CA TRP A 31 -7.20 2.32 -9.90
C TRP A 31 -7.17 2.06 -11.42
N GLY A 32 -7.47 0.84 -11.86
CA GLY A 32 -7.60 0.45 -13.26
C GLY A 32 -8.69 1.23 -13.99
N ALA A 33 -9.84 1.40 -13.36
CA ALA A 33 -10.98 2.12 -13.92
C ALA A 33 -10.76 3.64 -13.97
N ARG A 34 -10.07 4.21 -12.97
CA ARG A 34 -9.83 5.65 -12.88
C ARG A 34 -8.48 5.97 -12.21
N PRO A 35 -7.37 5.93 -12.97
CA PRO A 35 -6.08 6.40 -12.47
C PRO A 35 -6.14 7.89 -12.11
N ALA A 36 -5.52 8.28 -11.01
CA ALA A 36 -5.36 9.68 -10.66
C ALA A 36 -4.15 10.31 -11.39
N ASP A 37 -4.33 11.53 -11.92
CA ASP A 37 -3.28 12.29 -12.62
C ASP A 37 -2.12 12.72 -11.72
N LEU A 38 -2.39 12.91 -10.43
CA LEU A 38 -1.43 13.28 -9.41
C LEU A 38 -1.70 12.49 -8.12
N ASN A 39 -0.65 11.87 -7.60
CA ASN A 39 -0.69 11.07 -6.39
C ASN A 39 0.28 11.67 -5.39
N ILE A 40 -0.16 11.79 -4.14
CA ILE A 40 0.61 12.35 -3.03
C ILE A 40 0.41 11.43 -1.83
N VAL A 41 1.50 10.84 -1.35
CA VAL A 41 1.55 10.08 -0.11
C VAL A 41 2.41 10.86 0.87
N GLU A 42 1.83 11.21 2.02
CA GLU A 42 2.51 11.99 3.06
C GLU A 42 2.89 11.12 4.26
N GLY A 43 4.08 11.36 4.80
CA GLY A 43 4.59 10.78 6.03
C GLY A 43 5.29 11.83 6.89
N ILE A 44 4.77 13.06 6.95
CA ILE A 44 5.25 14.12 7.85
C ILE A 44 5.10 13.67 9.30
N ARG A 45 3.93 13.14 9.66
CA ARG A 45 3.66 12.52 10.95
C ARG A 45 2.59 11.45 10.77
N THR A 46 2.93 10.22 11.13
CA THR A 46 2.07 9.05 10.88
C THR A 46 2.15 8.07 12.06
N ILE A 47 1.52 6.91 11.91
CA ILE A 47 1.58 5.81 12.88
C ILE A 47 2.08 4.54 12.21
N ARG A 48 2.59 3.62 13.03
CA ARG A 48 2.80 2.22 12.66
C ARG A 48 2.07 1.30 13.63
N GLY A 49 1.95 0.02 13.27
CA GLY A 49 1.36 -1.01 14.12
C GLY A 49 -0.16 -1.10 14.04
N GLY A 50 -0.77 -0.44 13.06
CA GLY A 50 -2.20 -0.47 12.80
C GLY A 50 -2.71 0.77 12.08
N GLU A 51 -3.97 0.72 11.67
CA GLU A 51 -4.67 1.78 10.91
C GLU A 51 -5.13 2.98 11.76
N GLY A 52 -5.17 2.85 13.09
CA GLY A 52 -5.68 3.93 13.94
C GLY A 52 -5.45 3.72 15.43
N PHE A 53 -5.81 4.73 16.21
CA PHE A 53 -5.55 4.80 17.67
C PHE A 53 -6.21 3.66 18.47
N TRP A 54 -7.22 2.99 17.91
CA TRP A 54 -7.89 1.85 18.53
C TRP A 54 -7.05 0.57 18.48
N ASN A 55 -5.99 0.51 17.67
CA ASN A 55 -5.11 -0.64 17.60
C ASN A 55 -4.09 -0.62 18.75
N ARG A 56 -3.89 -1.76 19.41
CA ARG A 56 -2.90 -1.89 20.48
C ARG A 56 -1.49 -1.90 19.89
N GLY A 57 -0.56 -1.19 20.55
CA GLY A 57 0.84 -1.17 20.13
C GLY A 57 1.16 -0.21 18.98
N VAL A 58 0.24 0.69 18.64
CA VAL A 58 0.53 1.77 17.69
C VAL A 58 1.56 2.74 18.26
N SER A 59 2.43 3.26 17.40
CA SER A 59 3.40 4.29 17.79
C SER A 59 3.49 5.36 16.71
N VAL A 60 3.60 6.61 17.14
CA VAL A 60 3.81 7.76 16.25
C VAL A 60 5.20 7.69 15.62
N LEU A 61 5.26 7.95 14.32
CA LEU A 61 6.47 8.11 13.54
C LEU A 61 6.47 9.50 12.89
N GLU A 62 7.65 10.02 12.62
CA GLU A 62 7.83 11.28 11.92
C GLU A 62 8.88 11.16 10.80
N PRO A 63 8.56 10.46 9.69
CA PRO A 63 9.46 10.36 8.54
C PRO A 63 9.85 11.71 7.91
N LYS A 64 8.98 12.74 8.02
CA LYS A 64 9.18 14.08 7.43
C LYS A 64 9.34 14.06 5.91
N LEU A 65 8.60 13.17 5.24
CA LEU A 65 8.67 12.97 3.80
C LEU A 65 7.29 13.08 3.14
N ILE A 66 7.31 13.50 1.87
CA ILE A 66 6.18 13.42 0.95
C ILE A 66 6.71 12.73 -0.32
N VAL A 67 5.99 11.72 -0.80
CA VAL A 67 6.23 11.09 -2.10
C VAL A 67 5.11 11.53 -3.04
N ALA A 68 5.46 12.10 -4.18
CA ALA A 68 4.48 12.58 -5.15
C ALA A 68 4.88 12.22 -6.57
N GLY A 69 3.89 11.98 -7.43
CA GLY A 69 4.12 11.58 -8.81
C GLY A 69 2.85 11.44 -9.64
N ARG A 70 3.03 11.29 -10.95
CA ARG A 70 1.94 11.17 -11.93
C ARG A 70 1.50 9.73 -12.20
N ASN A 71 2.16 8.75 -11.58
CA ASN A 71 1.75 7.35 -11.62
C ASN A 71 1.63 6.83 -10.18
N GLY A 72 0.41 6.53 -9.74
CA GLY A 72 0.13 6.11 -8.37
C GLY A 72 0.78 4.78 -7.98
N VAL A 73 0.93 3.84 -8.91
CA VAL A 73 1.63 2.57 -8.68
C VAL A 73 3.10 2.82 -8.35
N CYS A 74 3.76 3.68 -9.14
CA CYS A 74 5.15 4.05 -8.87
C CYS A 74 5.29 4.82 -7.54
N VAL A 75 4.35 5.73 -7.22
CA VAL A 75 4.36 6.48 -5.95
C VAL A 75 4.23 5.53 -4.76
N ASP A 76 3.29 4.60 -4.81
CA ASP A 76 3.04 3.67 -3.71
C ASP A 76 4.16 2.62 -3.57
N ALA A 77 4.77 2.20 -4.69
CA ALA A 77 5.98 1.37 -4.67
C ALA A 77 7.17 2.08 -3.99
N ILE A 78 7.42 3.35 -4.33
CA ILE A 78 8.46 4.15 -3.67
C ILE A 78 8.13 4.41 -2.21
N ALA A 79 6.88 4.73 -1.86
CA ALA A 79 6.46 4.90 -0.47
C ALA A 79 6.65 3.62 0.34
N THR A 80 6.34 2.46 -0.24
CA THR A 80 6.59 1.13 0.35
C THR A 80 8.08 0.90 0.60
N ALA A 81 8.94 1.23 -0.37
CA ALA A 81 10.39 1.15 -0.22
C ALA A 81 10.93 2.14 0.83
N VAL A 82 10.38 3.36 0.91
CA VAL A 82 10.70 4.36 1.94
C VAL A 82 10.38 3.82 3.33
N MET A 83 9.30 3.06 3.51
CA MET A 83 9.00 2.39 4.80
C MET A 83 9.99 1.26 5.16
N GLY A 84 10.90 0.92 4.25
CA GLY A 84 11.86 -0.19 4.38
C GLY A 84 11.27 -1.54 4.00
N PHE A 85 10.19 -1.57 3.22
CA PHE A 85 9.53 -2.80 2.78
C PHE A 85 9.79 -3.08 1.30
N ASP A 86 9.58 -4.33 0.88
CA ASP A 86 9.71 -4.72 -0.51
C ASP A 86 8.37 -4.53 -1.25
N PRO A 87 8.24 -3.57 -2.19
CA PRO A 87 7.03 -3.42 -2.99
C PRO A 87 6.79 -4.59 -3.95
N GLN A 88 7.83 -5.38 -4.25
CA GLN A 88 7.76 -6.54 -5.14
C GLN A 88 7.46 -7.84 -4.38
N ALA A 89 7.25 -7.79 -3.06
CA ALA A 89 6.98 -8.97 -2.24
C ALA A 89 5.84 -9.82 -2.85
N PRO A 90 5.97 -11.16 -2.90
CA PRO A 90 4.92 -12.04 -3.42
C PRO A 90 3.58 -11.88 -2.67
N HIS A 91 2.50 -12.34 -3.29
CA HIS A 91 1.19 -12.40 -2.65
C HIS A 91 1.28 -13.20 -1.33
N GLY A 92 0.70 -12.65 -0.26
CA GLY A 92 0.70 -13.23 1.08
C GLY A 92 2.03 -13.07 1.84
N GLN A 93 3.03 -12.41 1.26
CA GLN A 93 4.28 -12.12 1.94
C GLN A 93 4.32 -10.68 2.43
N PHE A 94 4.93 -10.49 3.60
CA PHE A 94 5.15 -9.18 4.19
C PHE A 94 5.77 -8.20 3.15
N PRO A 95 5.25 -6.95 3.01
CA PRO A 95 4.29 -6.28 3.89
C PRO A 95 2.81 -6.58 3.60
N PHE A 96 2.50 -7.45 2.64
CA PHE A 96 1.14 -7.73 2.19
C PHE A 96 0.58 -8.98 2.89
N PRO A 97 -0.36 -8.84 3.85
CA PRO A 97 -0.98 -10.00 4.50
C PRO A 97 -1.89 -10.82 3.58
N GLY A 98 -2.18 -10.28 2.39
CA GLY A 98 -2.95 -10.89 1.33
C GLY A 98 -2.28 -10.69 -0.02
N GLU A 99 -3.07 -10.62 -1.08
CA GLU A 99 -2.52 -10.33 -2.40
C GLU A 99 -1.87 -8.95 -2.45
N ASN A 100 -0.73 -8.86 -3.14
CA ASN A 100 -0.04 -7.60 -3.35
C ASN A 100 -0.72 -6.84 -4.51
N HIS A 101 -1.43 -5.75 -4.20
CA HIS A 101 -2.11 -4.91 -5.19
C HIS A 101 -1.15 -4.23 -6.17
N LEU A 102 0.09 -3.92 -5.77
CA LEU A 102 1.11 -3.38 -6.66
C LEU A 102 1.47 -4.40 -7.75
N ARG A 103 1.58 -5.69 -7.40
CA ARG A 103 1.83 -6.76 -8.38
C ARG A 103 0.65 -6.97 -9.33
N LEU A 104 -0.58 -6.93 -8.82
CA LEU A 104 -1.79 -7.01 -9.66
C LEU A 104 -1.77 -5.89 -10.72
N LEU A 105 -1.59 -4.64 -10.29
CA LEU A 105 -1.53 -3.48 -11.18
C LEU A 105 -0.33 -3.52 -12.16
N ALA A 106 0.85 -3.90 -11.69
CA ALA A 106 2.04 -4.01 -12.54
C ALA A 106 1.88 -5.09 -13.62
N SER A 107 1.22 -6.21 -13.30
CA SER A 107 1.03 -7.34 -14.23
C SER A 107 0.20 -6.97 -15.47
N VAL A 108 -0.64 -5.94 -15.36
CA VAL A 108 -1.46 -5.40 -16.46
C VAL A 108 -0.90 -4.08 -17.01
N GLY A 109 0.32 -3.70 -16.64
CA GLY A 109 1.04 -2.56 -17.21
C GLY A 109 0.65 -1.19 -16.64
N MET A 110 0.03 -1.12 -15.46
CA MET A 110 -0.41 0.16 -14.86
C MET A 110 0.73 0.98 -14.23
N GLY A 111 1.90 0.38 -14.01
CA GLY A 111 3.09 1.07 -13.51
C GLY A 111 4.22 0.12 -13.13
N GLU A 112 5.36 0.71 -12.79
CA GLU A 112 6.55 0.00 -12.34
C GLU A 112 6.56 -0.10 -10.81
N ILE A 113 7.05 -1.22 -10.29
CA ILE A 113 7.07 -1.52 -8.86
C ILE A 113 8.47 -1.82 -8.33
N ALA A 114 9.46 -2.03 -9.21
CA ALA A 114 10.86 -2.15 -8.86
C ALA A 114 11.47 -0.75 -8.63
N PRO A 115 11.85 -0.38 -7.39
CA PRO A 115 12.33 0.97 -7.07
C PRO A 115 13.51 1.44 -7.93
N GLU A 116 14.40 0.54 -8.32
CA GLU A 116 15.56 0.81 -9.16
C GLU A 116 15.21 1.15 -10.61
N ARG A 117 13.97 0.88 -11.04
CA ARG A 117 13.45 1.19 -12.38
C ARG A 117 12.53 2.41 -12.39
N ILE A 118 12.25 3.00 -11.24
CA ILE A 118 11.41 4.19 -11.08
C ILE A 118 12.31 5.42 -11.01
N GLU A 119 12.02 6.44 -11.82
CA GLU A 119 12.69 7.74 -11.73
C GLU A 119 12.29 8.44 -10.43
N VAL A 120 13.25 8.64 -9.52
CA VAL A 120 13.07 9.39 -8.28
C VAL A 120 13.88 10.69 -8.35
N ARG A 121 13.22 11.81 -8.06
CA ARG A 121 13.86 13.13 -7.93
C ARG A 121 13.74 13.65 -6.50
N GLY A 122 14.70 14.47 -6.08
CA GLY A 122 14.76 15.01 -4.73
C GLY A 122 15.69 14.21 -3.83
N VAL A 123 15.25 13.86 -2.63
CA VAL A 123 16.03 13.03 -1.69
C VAL A 123 16.22 11.64 -2.30
N PRO A 124 17.46 11.12 -2.42
CA PRO A 124 17.69 9.76 -2.90
C PRO A 124 16.98 8.73 -2.03
N LEU A 125 16.41 7.69 -2.63
CA LEU A 125 15.64 6.66 -1.90
C LEU A 125 16.42 6.10 -0.70
N ARG A 126 17.70 5.79 -0.87
CA ARG A 126 18.58 5.29 0.19
C ARG A 126 18.66 6.20 1.43
N ASP A 127 18.53 7.51 1.24
CA ASP A 127 18.60 8.52 2.30
C ASP A 127 17.19 8.83 2.86
N ALA A 128 16.14 8.45 2.12
CA ALA A 128 14.75 8.62 2.49
C ALA A 128 14.19 7.44 3.31
N VAL A 129 14.88 6.29 3.38
CA VAL A 129 14.36 5.11 4.10
C VAL A 129 14.16 5.42 5.59
N PHE A 130 12.92 5.27 6.04
CA PHE A 130 12.52 5.31 7.44
C PHE A 130 11.87 3.96 7.79
N PRO A 131 12.54 3.06 8.55
CA PRO A 131 11.99 1.73 8.81
C PRO A 131 10.74 1.75 9.69
N PHE A 132 9.61 1.27 9.15
CA PHE A 132 8.35 1.22 9.90
C PHE A 132 8.27 -0.01 10.80
N GLN A 133 8.99 -1.09 10.49
CA GLN A 133 9.11 -2.21 11.42
C GLN A 133 9.82 -1.80 12.71
N SER A 134 9.26 -2.21 13.86
CA SER A 134 9.97 -2.05 15.13
C SER A 134 11.17 -2.99 15.19
N LYS A 135 12.27 -2.58 15.85
CA LYS A 135 13.44 -3.45 16.06
C LYS A 135 13.10 -4.78 16.77
N ARG A 136 11.96 -4.87 17.47
CA ARG A 136 11.44 -6.09 18.10
C ARG A 136 10.84 -7.09 17.10
N ALA A 137 10.32 -6.62 15.96
CA ALA A 137 9.71 -7.48 14.93
C ALA A 137 10.74 -8.22 14.06
N ARG A 138 12.02 -7.84 14.13
CA ARG A 138 13.11 -8.44 13.33
C ARG A 138 13.63 -9.79 13.87
N LYS A 139 12.87 -10.43 14.76
CA LYS A 139 13.13 -11.77 15.30
C LYS A 139 11.93 -12.68 15.02
N SER A 140 11.97 -13.36 13.87
CA SER A 140 11.37 -14.68 13.63
C SER A 140 12.04 -15.27 12.41
#